data_AF-A0A2M8EDS2-F1
#
_entry.id   AF-A0A2M8EDS2-F1
#
_cell.length_a   1.000
_cell.length_b   1.000
_cell.length_c   1.000
_cell.angle_alpha   90.00
_cell.angle_beta   90.00
_cell.angle_gamma   90.00
#
_symmetry.space_group_name_H-M   'P 1'
#
loop_
_entity.id
_entity.type
_entity.pdbx_description
1 polymer ?
#
loop_
_entity_poly.entity_id
_entity_poly.type
_entity_poly.pdbx_seq_one_letter_code
_entity_poly.pdbx_strand_id
1 'polypeptide(L)'
;MVNAQEQLRRLLRVLCFGLVAVMALGMATPIINAGDSVTYAALSQHMVQSGDWLRLVLDGADWLDKPHFPFWVTAASFWLLGVNAPAYVLPGLLFVLLGGWSTWRLARELHAGPQAELTAWLALLIYLSVFQIMDNANGVKAEAYLLGCIMSATLHWWRLDHHGRLRDLLWGALFAALALMTKGLFTLVTIASGFVVLWLVQRRWANFWHWRWWLALLLT
;
A
#
# COMPACT_ATOMS: atom_id res chain seq x y z
N MET A 1 12.75 -18.20 -33.68
CA MET A 1 13.52 -18.05 -32.42
C MET A 1 12.90 -16.91 -31.65
N VAL A 2 12.32 -17.14 -30.46
CA VAL A 2 11.78 -16.06 -29.63
C VAL A 2 12.94 -15.17 -29.19
N ASN A 3 12.80 -13.84 -29.33
CA ASN A 3 13.80 -12.86 -28.89
C ASN A 3 14.14 -13.10 -27.40
N ALA A 4 15.43 -13.14 -27.04
CA ALA A 4 15.88 -13.38 -25.65
C ALA A 4 15.23 -12.41 -24.64
N GLN A 5 14.96 -11.17 -25.05
CA GLN A 5 14.23 -10.21 -24.21
C GLN A 5 12.78 -10.64 -23.95
N GLU A 6 12.12 -11.25 -24.92
CA GLU A 6 10.75 -11.75 -24.76
C GLU A 6 10.70 -12.97 -23.85
N GLN A 7 11.69 -13.87 -23.97
CA GLN A 7 11.83 -14.99 -23.03
C GLN A 7 12.04 -14.50 -21.60
N LEU A 8 12.89 -13.50 -21.39
CA LEU A 8 13.11 -12.90 -20.08
C LEU A 8 11.84 -12.26 -19.52
N ARG A 9 11.11 -11.47 -20.32
CA ARG A 9 9.82 -10.88 -19.89
C ARG A 9 8.81 -11.95 -19.49
N ARG A 10 8.71 -13.04 -20.26
CA ARG A 10 7.83 -14.16 -19.94
C ARG A 10 8.23 -14.81 -18.62
N LEU A 11 9.53 -15.05 -18.40
CA LEU A 11 10.03 -15.60 -17.15
C LEU A 11 9.68 -14.70 -15.95
N LEU A 12 9.95 -13.41 -16.03
CA LEU A 12 9.65 -12.47 -14.95
C LEU A 12 8.17 -12.43 -14.60
N ARG A 13 7.28 -12.45 -15.60
CA ARG A 13 5.84 -12.54 -15.39
C ARG A 13 5.47 -13.82 -14.64
N VAL A 14 5.96 -14.97 -15.08
CA VAL A 14 5.71 -16.26 -14.43
C VAL A 14 6.19 -16.23 -12.98
N LEU A 15 7.37 -15.68 -12.70
CA LEU A 15 7.89 -15.55 -11.34
C LEU A 15 7.02 -14.63 -10.48
N CYS A 16 6.62 -13.45 -11.00
CA CYS A 16 5.74 -12.53 -10.26
C CYS A 16 4.38 -13.17 -9.96
N PHE A 17 3.74 -13.80 -10.95
CA PHE A 17 2.47 -14.50 -10.74
C PHE A 17 2.62 -15.69 -9.79
N GLY A 18 3.74 -16.41 -9.85
CA GLY A 18 4.07 -17.47 -8.91
C GLY A 18 4.18 -16.96 -7.47
N LEU A 19 4.86 -15.83 -7.24
CA LEU A 19 4.96 -15.21 -5.91
C LEU A 19 3.60 -14.72 -5.40
N VAL A 20 2.78 -14.10 -6.25
CA VAL A 20 1.41 -13.72 -5.88
C VAL A 20 0.58 -14.95 -5.51
N ALA A 21 0.70 -16.05 -6.26
CA ALA A 21 0.03 -17.31 -5.94
C ALA A 21 0.50 -17.88 -4.60
N VAL A 22 1.81 -17.85 -4.31
CA VAL A 22 2.35 -18.27 -3.01
C VAL A 22 1.79 -17.41 -1.87
N MET A 23 1.75 -16.09 -2.03
CA MET A 23 1.15 -15.19 -1.03
C MET A 23 -0.34 -15.50 -0.81
N ALA A 24 -1.10 -15.74 -1.90
CA ALA A 24 -2.52 -16.08 -1.82
C ALA A 24 -2.76 -17.46 -1.17
N LEU A 25 -1.91 -18.45 -1.46
CA LEU A 25 -1.95 -19.76 -0.79
C LEU A 25 -1.64 -19.64 0.71
N GLY A 26 -0.79 -18.68 1.10
CA GLY A 26 -0.51 -18.35 2.49
C GLY A 26 -1.75 -17.96 3.31
N MET A 27 -2.82 -17.48 2.67
CA MET A 27 -4.10 -17.19 3.33
C MET A 27 -4.76 -18.43 3.93
N ALA A 28 -4.42 -19.63 3.46
CA ALA A 28 -4.90 -20.89 4.04
C ALA A 28 -4.24 -21.19 5.40
N THR A 29 -3.06 -20.62 5.66
CA THR A 29 -2.30 -20.78 6.91
C THR A 29 -1.79 -19.41 7.39
N PRO A 30 -2.68 -18.48 7.74
CA PRO A 30 -2.31 -17.11 8.08
C PRO A 30 -1.59 -17.04 9.42
N ILE A 31 -0.71 -16.04 9.58
CA ILE A 31 0.15 -15.89 10.77
C ILE A 31 -0.56 -14.96 11.77
N ILE A 32 -1.50 -15.55 12.53
CA ILE A 32 -2.26 -14.87 13.58
C ILE A 32 -1.96 -15.55 14.92
N ASN A 33 -0.71 -15.46 15.37
CA ASN A 33 -0.21 -16.24 16.49
C ASN A 33 0.37 -15.42 17.65
N ALA A 34 0.76 -14.16 17.45
CA ALA A 34 1.25 -13.28 18.51
C ALA A 34 1.24 -11.80 18.11
N GLY A 35 1.30 -10.93 19.13
CA GLY A 35 1.54 -9.49 18.97
C GLY A 35 0.43 -8.75 18.22
N ASP A 36 0.83 -7.88 17.29
CA ASP A 36 -0.07 -6.98 16.59
C ASP A 36 -1.15 -7.71 15.78
N SER A 37 -0.85 -8.86 15.15
CA SER A 37 -1.83 -9.53 14.29
C SER A 37 -3.03 -10.07 15.08
N VAL A 38 -2.80 -10.58 16.30
CA VAL A 38 -3.88 -11.00 17.21
C VAL A 38 -4.66 -9.78 17.71
N THR A 39 -3.95 -8.73 18.11
CA THR A 39 -4.54 -7.49 18.62
C THR A 39 -5.45 -6.83 17.58
N TYR A 40 -4.98 -6.74 16.34
CA TYR A 40 -5.69 -6.09 15.24
C TYR A 40 -6.92 -6.90 14.82
N ALA A 41 -6.81 -8.24 14.84
CA ALA A 41 -7.94 -9.12 14.62
C ALA A 41 -9.01 -8.94 15.70
N ALA A 42 -8.62 -8.91 16.97
CA ALA A 42 -9.54 -8.73 18.10
C ALA A 42 -10.25 -7.36 18.07
N LEU A 43 -9.51 -6.28 17.83
CA LEU A 43 -10.07 -4.92 17.70
C LEU A 43 -11.10 -4.84 16.56
N SER A 44 -10.76 -5.37 15.39
CA SER A 44 -11.63 -5.35 14.22
C SER A 44 -12.86 -6.25 14.41
N GLN A 45 -12.69 -7.39 15.09
CA GLN A 45 -13.80 -8.28 15.47
C GLN A 45 -14.75 -7.58 16.44
N HIS A 46 -14.22 -6.87 17.44
CA HIS A 46 -15.03 -6.12 18.40
C HIS A 46 -15.89 -5.07 17.70
N MET A 47 -15.35 -4.32 16.72
CA MET A 47 -16.13 -3.33 15.95
C MET A 47 -17.38 -3.96 15.31
N VAL A 48 -17.21 -5.13 14.68
CA VAL A 48 -18.32 -5.82 13.99
C VAL A 48 -19.32 -6.39 15.00
N GLN A 49 -18.86 -6.95 16.11
CA GLN A 49 -19.72 -7.56 17.12
C GLN A 49 -20.50 -6.54 17.95
N SER A 50 -19.88 -5.42 18.30
CA SER A 50 -20.51 -4.36 19.09
C SER A 50 -21.34 -3.39 18.25
N GLY A 51 -21.03 -3.27 16.95
CA GLY A 51 -21.56 -2.22 16.09
C GLY A 51 -20.92 -0.84 16.32
N ASP A 52 -19.98 -0.72 17.25
CA ASP A 52 -19.22 0.51 17.49
C ASP A 52 -17.94 0.50 16.64
N TRP A 53 -17.98 1.23 15.52
CA TRP A 53 -16.83 1.38 14.61
C TRP A 53 -15.95 2.56 14.99
N LEU A 54 -16.35 3.36 15.99
CA LEU A 54 -15.60 4.54 16.41
C LEU A 54 -14.58 4.20 17.50
N ARG A 55 -14.94 3.32 18.45
CA ARG A 55 -14.04 2.97 19.54
C ARG A 55 -13.22 1.73 19.21
N LEU A 56 -11.91 1.86 19.36
CA LEU A 56 -10.99 0.73 19.44
C LEU A 56 -11.00 0.21 20.88
N VAL A 57 -11.53 -0.99 21.11
CA VAL A 57 -11.66 -1.57 22.45
C VAL A 57 -10.94 -2.91 22.51
N LEU A 58 -9.99 -3.02 23.44
CA LEU A 58 -9.25 -4.25 23.73
C LEU A 58 -9.40 -4.55 25.21
N ASP A 59 -9.78 -5.79 25.56
CA ASP A 59 -9.99 -6.23 26.94
C ASP A 59 -10.90 -5.31 27.77
N GLY A 60 -11.92 -4.73 27.13
CA GLY A 60 -12.90 -3.85 27.76
C GLY A 60 -12.44 -2.40 28.00
N ALA A 61 -11.24 -2.03 27.55
CA ALA A 61 -10.69 -0.69 27.66
C ALA A 61 -10.43 -0.05 26.29
N ASP A 62 -10.44 1.28 26.25
CA ASP A 62 -10.08 2.02 25.03
C ASP A 62 -8.61 1.79 24.67
N TRP A 63 -8.36 1.52 23.39
CA TRP A 63 -7.04 1.31 22.83
C TRP A 63 -6.72 2.46 21.86
N LEU A 64 -5.80 3.35 22.26
CA LEU A 64 -5.53 4.62 21.56
C LEU A 64 -4.13 4.66 20.91
N ASP A 65 -3.53 3.50 20.64
CA ASP A 65 -2.14 3.42 20.16
C ASP A 65 -1.99 3.63 18.64
N LYS A 66 -3.02 3.28 17.84
CA LYS A 66 -2.99 3.48 16.38
C LYS A 66 -4.30 4.07 15.84
N PRO A 67 -4.23 4.85 14.75
CA PRO A 67 -5.42 5.35 14.08
C PRO A 67 -6.18 4.25 13.34
N HIS A 68 -7.42 4.56 12.95
CA HIS A 68 -8.48 3.57 12.76
C HIS A 68 -8.46 2.80 11.43
N PHE A 69 -7.76 3.29 10.40
CA PHE A 69 -7.97 2.80 9.04
C PHE A 69 -7.72 1.30 8.85
N PRO A 70 -6.62 0.69 9.35
CA PRO A 70 -6.40 -0.75 9.24
C PRO A 70 -7.57 -1.57 9.82
N PHE A 71 -8.10 -1.12 10.97
CA PHE A 71 -9.16 -1.81 11.68
C PHE A 71 -10.50 -1.68 10.97
N TRP A 72 -10.83 -0.51 10.40
CA TRP A 72 -12.04 -0.36 9.60
C TRP A 72 -12.05 -1.24 8.36
N VAL A 73 -10.91 -1.34 7.67
CA VAL A 73 -10.78 -2.16 6.47
C VAL A 73 -10.91 -3.65 6.83
N THR A 74 -10.28 -4.10 7.91
CA THR A 74 -10.44 -5.47 8.42
C THR A 74 -11.87 -5.74 8.92
N ALA A 75 -12.48 -4.81 9.66
CA ALA A 75 -13.85 -4.92 10.13
C ALA A 75 -14.86 -5.00 8.97
N ALA A 76 -14.66 -4.24 7.89
CA ALA A 76 -15.46 -4.36 6.68
C ALA A 76 -15.33 -5.74 6.03
N SER A 77 -14.12 -6.31 6.01
CA SER A 77 -13.90 -7.67 5.54
C SER A 77 -14.64 -8.71 6.41
N PHE A 78 -14.55 -8.58 7.73
CA PHE A 78 -15.29 -9.44 8.67
C PHE A 78 -16.81 -9.30 8.54
N TRP A 79 -17.31 -8.08 8.32
CA TRP A 79 -18.73 -7.85 8.12
C TRP A 79 -19.25 -8.51 6.83
N LEU A 80 -18.45 -8.50 5.76
CA LEU A 80 -18.81 -9.11 4.46
C LEU A 80 -18.63 -10.63 4.41
N LEU A 81 -17.54 -11.14 4.97
CA LEU A 81 -17.07 -12.53 4.78
C LEU A 81 -17.19 -13.39 6.05
N GLY A 82 -17.66 -12.79 7.15
CA GLY A 82 -17.66 -13.40 8.48
C GLY A 82 -16.29 -13.29 9.16
N VAL A 83 -16.29 -13.46 10.48
CA VAL A 83 -15.07 -13.45 11.29
C VAL A 83 -14.34 -14.78 11.12
N ASN A 84 -13.31 -14.79 10.29
CA ASN A 84 -12.43 -15.94 10.06
C ASN A 84 -11.04 -15.46 9.59
N ALA A 85 -10.07 -16.36 9.63
CA ALA A 85 -8.67 -16.01 9.37
C ALA A 85 -8.41 -15.52 7.92
N PRO A 86 -8.99 -16.11 6.86
CA PRO A 86 -8.89 -15.56 5.51
C PRO A 86 -9.48 -14.15 5.39
N ALA A 87 -10.64 -13.89 6.03
CA ALA A 87 -11.25 -12.55 6.04
C ALA A 87 -10.38 -11.52 6.76
N TYR A 88 -9.61 -11.91 7.78
CA TYR A 88 -8.66 -11.03 8.46
C TYR A 88 -7.50 -10.62 7.54
N VAL A 89 -6.93 -11.58 6.82
CA VAL A 89 -5.71 -11.38 6.03
C VAL A 89 -5.97 -10.78 4.65
N LEU A 90 -7.11 -11.08 4.04
CA LEU A 90 -7.46 -10.67 2.68
C LEU A 90 -7.19 -9.18 2.42
N PRO A 91 -7.62 -8.23 3.28
CA PRO A 91 -7.42 -6.83 2.98
C PRO A 91 -5.94 -6.44 3.02
N GLY A 92 -5.16 -6.95 3.97
CA GLY A 92 -3.71 -6.74 4.02
C GLY A 92 -3.02 -7.24 2.74
N LEU A 93 -3.37 -8.43 2.26
CA LEU A 93 -2.88 -8.95 0.99
C LEU A 93 -3.24 -8.01 -0.18
N LEU A 94 -4.49 -7.53 -0.25
CA LEU A 94 -4.92 -6.61 -1.31
C LEU A 94 -4.10 -5.31 -1.30
N PHE A 95 -3.78 -4.75 -0.13
CA PHE A 95 -2.93 -3.57 -0.03
C PHE A 95 -1.46 -3.84 -0.38
N VAL A 96 -0.93 -5.02 -0.03
CA VAL A 96 0.39 -5.47 -0.50
C VAL A 96 0.42 -5.56 -2.03
N LEU A 97 -0.62 -6.12 -2.65
CA LEU A 97 -0.73 -6.22 -4.10
C LEU A 97 -0.92 -4.84 -4.76
N LEU A 98 -1.68 -3.93 -4.14
CA LEU A 98 -1.82 -2.55 -4.57
C LEU A 98 -0.47 -1.81 -4.57
N GLY A 99 0.35 -2.03 -3.53
CA GLY A 99 1.71 -1.49 -3.46
C GLY A 99 2.61 -2.05 -4.56
N GLY A 100 2.50 -3.36 -4.84
CA GLY A 100 3.23 -4.01 -5.94
C GLY A 100 2.81 -3.47 -7.31
N TRP A 101 1.51 -3.35 -7.56
CA TRP A 101 0.99 -2.74 -8.78
C TRP A 101 1.45 -1.29 -8.95
N SER A 102 1.42 -0.51 -7.86
CA SER A 102 1.87 0.89 -7.87
C SER A 102 3.37 0.98 -8.18
N THR A 103 4.18 0.09 -7.60
CA THR A 103 5.62 -0.04 -7.86
C THR A 103 5.90 -0.38 -9.31
N TRP A 104 5.24 -1.41 -9.84
CA TRP A 104 5.35 -1.81 -11.25
C TRP A 104 5.01 -0.63 -12.17
N ARG A 105 3.91 0.06 -11.88
CA ARG A 105 3.42 1.15 -12.71
C ARG A 105 4.34 2.38 -12.65
N LEU A 106 4.83 2.72 -11.47
CA LEU A 106 5.78 3.82 -11.28
C LEU A 106 7.11 3.52 -11.98
N ALA A 107 7.66 2.31 -11.82
CA ALA A 107 8.89 1.90 -12.49
C ALA A 107 8.79 1.98 -14.01
N ARG A 108 7.62 1.62 -14.56
CA ARG A 108 7.34 1.76 -16.00
C ARG A 108 7.23 3.20 -16.46
N GLU A 109 6.70 4.10 -15.62
CA GLU A 109 6.54 5.52 -15.96
C GLU A 109 7.85 6.33 -15.77
N LEU A 110 8.75 5.85 -14.91
CA LEU A 110 10.09 6.43 -14.72
C LEU A 110 11.05 6.12 -15.89
N HIS A 111 10.81 5.03 -16.61
CA HIS A 111 11.67 4.61 -17.72
C HIS A 111 10.96 4.83 -19.06
N ALA A 112 11.60 5.53 -19.98
CA ALA A 112 11.11 5.69 -21.35
C ALA A 112 11.72 4.60 -22.28
N GLY A 113 10.99 4.26 -23.33
CA GLY A 113 11.49 3.43 -24.43
C GLY A 113 11.30 1.91 -24.24
N PRO A 114 11.99 1.08 -25.06
CA PRO A 114 11.72 -0.35 -25.18
C PRO A 114 11.92 -1.17 -23.91
N GLN A 115 12.70 -0.66 -22.95
CA GLN A 115 13.07 -1.35 -21.71
C GLN A 115 12.09 -1.09 -20.55
N ALA A 116 11.19 -0.10 -20.67
CA ALA A 116 10.30 0.31 -19.58
C ALA A 116 9.50 -0.85 -18.98
N GLU A 117 8.98 -1.72 -19.84
CA GLU A 117 8.22 -2.90 -19.42
C GLU A 117 9.10 -3.92 -18.69
N LEU A 118 10.34 -4.13 -19.14
CA LEU A 118 11.29 -5.03 -18.48
C LEU A 118 11.62 -4.52 -17.06
N THR A 119 11.93 -3.24 -16.93
CA THR A 119 12.23 -2.61 -15.64
C THR A 119 11.04 -2.68 -14.69
N ALA A 120 9.82 -2.51 -15.19
CA ALA A 120 8.61 -2.64 -14.40
C ALA A 120 8.44 -4.04 -13.80
N TRP A 121 8.63 -5.09 -14.60
CA TRP A 121 8.57 -6.47 -14.12
C TRP A 121 9.70 -6.82 -13.16
N LEU A 122 10.92 -6.30 -13.37
CA LEU A 122 12.02 -6.45 -12.43
C LEU A 122 11.74 -5.76 -11.09
N ALA A 123 11.22 -4.53 -11.11
CA ALA A 123 10.84 -3.81 -9.90
C ALA A 123 9.75 -4.54 -9.11
N LEU A 124 8.74 -5.08 -9.81
CA LEU A 124 7.70 -5.89 -9.19
C LEU A 124 8.26 -7.19 -8.59
N LEU A 125 9.16 -7.87 -9.30
CA LEU A 125 9.80 -9.09 -8.80
C LEU A 125 10.57 -8.81 -7.50
N ILE A 126 11.39 -7.75 -7.48
CA ILE A 126 12.14 -7.34 -6.29
C ILE A 126 11.17 -7.07 -5.14
N TYR A 127 10.14 -6.25 -5.37
CA TYR A 127 9.10 -5.96 -4.38
C TYR A 127 8.47 -7.24 -3.80
N LEU A 128 7.99 -8.14 -4.67
CA LEU A 128 7.32 -9.37 -4.23
C LEU A 128 8.26 -10.36 -3.54
N SER A 129 9.56 -10.33 -3.84
CA SER A 129 10.57 -11.23 -3.25
C SER A 129 11.11 -10.76 -1.89
N VAL A 130 10.84 -9.53 -1.47
CA VAL A 130 11.28 -9.04 -0.15
C VAL A 130 10.51 -9.79 0.93
N PHE A 131 11.24 -10.48 1.81
CA PHE A 131 10.65 -11.29 2.88
C PHE A 131 9.63 -10.51 3.71
N GLN A 132 9.94 -9.27 4.10
CA GLN A 132 9.03 -8.45 4.90
C GLN A 132 7.70 -8.15 4.18
N ILE A 133 7.69 -8.08 2.84
CA ILE A 133 6.47 -7.89 2.06
C ILE A 133 5.65 -9.18 2.04
N MET A 134 6.31 -10.32 1.89
CA MET A 134 5.67 -11.64 1.98
C MET A 134 5.08 -11.92 3.37
N ASP A 135 5.80 -11.54 4.42
CA ASP A 135 5.34 -11.65 5.81
C ASP A 135 4.09 -10.80 6.05
N ASN A 136 4.12 -9.53 5.64
CA ASN A 136 2.96 -8.63 5.77
C ASN A 136 1.73 -9.07 4.95
N ALA A 137 1.89 -9.92 3.94
CA ALA A 137 0.78 -10.46 3.18
C ALA A 137 -0.02 -11.53 3.95
N ASN A 138 0.54 -12.13 5.00
CA ASN A 138 -0.08 -13.22 5.76
C ASN A 138 -0.08 -13.03 7.28
N GLY A 139 0.90 -12.32 7.82
CA GLY A 139 0.96 -11.81 9.19
C GLY A 139 0.56 -10.33 9.21
N VAL A 140 -0.67 -10.04 8.81
CA VAL A 140 -1.14 -8.67 8.53
C VAL A 140 -1.02 -7.78 9.76
N LYS A 141 -0.38 -6.63 9.56
CA LYS A 141 -0.20 -5.51 10.49
C LYS A 141 -0.48 -4.19 9.77
N ALA A 142 -0.34 -3.06 10.47
CA ALA A 142 -0.52 -1.73 9.88
C ALA A 142 0.36 -1.51 8.63
N GLU A 143 1.56 -2.10 8.62
CA GLU A 143 2.55 -1.99 7.55
C GLU A 143 2.01 -2.48 6.19
N ALA A 144 1.16 -3.50 6.16
CA ALA A 144 0.56 -4.02 4.92
C ALA A 144 -0.28 -2.94 4.22
N TYR A 145 -1.15 -2.27 4.99
CA TYR A 145 -2.01 -1.17 4.52
C TYR A 145 -1.18 0.05 4.16
N LEU A 146 -0.20 0.38 5.02
CA LEU A 146 0.64 1.55 4.86
C LEU A 146 1.46 1.48 3.57
N LEU A 147 2.02 0.32 3.25
CA LEU A 147 2.82 0.10 2.05
C LEU A 147 2.00 0.35 0.78
N GLY A 148 0.78 -0.21 0.70
CA GLY A 148 -0.13 0.01 -0.42
C GLY A 148 -0.47 1.49 -0.59
N CYS A 149 -0.83 2.17 0.51
CA CYS A 149 -1.18 3.58 0.51
C CYS A 149 -0.01 4.48 0.09
N ILE A 150 1.18 4.31 0.69
CA ILE A 150 2.37 5.12 0.37
C ILE A 150 2.75 4.96 -1.10
N MET A 151 2.79 3.73 -1.61
CA MET A 151 3.18 3.50 -3.01
C MET A 151 2.15 4.06 -4.00
N SER A 152 0.86 3.92 -3.71
CA SER A 152 -0.21 4.52 -4.54
C SER A 152 -0.20 6.04 -4.50
N ALA A 153 -0.01 6.64 -3.32
CA ALA A 153 0.14 8.10 -3.18
C ALA A 153 1.34 8.60 -3.99
N THR A 154 2.48 7.92 -3.89
CA THR A 154 3.71 8.26 -4.63
C THR A 154 3.50 8.19 -6.14
N LEU A 155 2.84 7.13 -6.65
CA LEU A 155 2.52 7.01 -8.07
C LEU A 155 1.64 8.16 -8.58
N HIS A 156 0.60 8.51 -7.83
CA HIS A 156 -0.30 9.59 -8.23
C HIS A 156 0.35 10.97 -8.11
N TRP A 157 1.15 11.23 -7.09
CA TRP A 157 1.91 12.47 -6.99
C TRP A 157 2.99 12.60 -8.07
N TRP A 158 3.60 11.48 -8.49
CA TRP A 158 4.48 11.46 -9.67
C TRP A 158 3.74 11.94 -10.93
N ARG A 159 2.56 11.40 -11.18
CA ARG A 159 1.70 11.83 -12.29
C ARG A 159 1.19 13.26 -12.14
N LEU A 160 0.94 13.71 -10.91
CA LEU A 160 0.52 15.07 -10.61
C LEU A 160 1.61 16.07 -11.03
N ASP A 161 2.85 15.79 -10.64
CA ASP A 161 4.05 16.58 -10.97
C ASP A 161 4.27 16.66 -12.48
N HIS A 162 4.07 15.55 -13.21
CA HIS A 162 4.34 15.47 -14.66
C HIS A 162 3.19 15.93 -15.56
N HIS A 163 1.94 15.73 -15.15
CA HIS A 163 0.80 15.82 -16.07
C HIS A 163 -0.28 16.82 -15.67
N GLY A 164 -0.23 17.44 -14.51
CA GLY A 164 -1.21 18.50 -14.24
C GLY A 164 -2.59 18.03 -13.73
N ARG A 165 -2.89 16.73 -13.73
CA ARG A 165 -4.27 16.24 -13.69
C ARG A 165 -4.89 16.24 -12.29
N LEU A 166 -6.11 16.77 -12.17
CA LEU A 166 -6.86 16.80 -10.90
C LEU A 166 -7.13 15.41 -10.33
N ARG A 167 -7.39 14.40 -11.18
CA ARG A 167 -7.59 13.02 -10.72
C ARG A 167 -6.40 12.51 -9.90
N ASP A 168 -5.18 12.85 -10.30
CA ASP A 168 -3.96 12.39 -9.67
C ASP A 168 -3.72 13.17 -8.36
N LEU A 169 -4.31 14.36 -8.23
CA LEU A 169 -4.36 15.11 -6.98
C LEU A 169 -5.28 14.41 -5.99
N LEU A 170 -6.51 14.10 -6.42
CA LEU A 170 -7.52 13.47 -5.58
C LEU A 170 -7.10 12.07 -5.13
N TRP A 171 -6.63 11.23 -6.05
CA TRP A 171 -6.16 9.89 -5.69
C TRP A 171 -4.89 9.95 -4.83
N GLY A 172 -3.97 10.86 -5.13
CA GLY A 172 -2.77 11.05 -4.34
C GLY A 172 -3.08 11.48 -2.90
N ALA A 173 -3.96 12.48 -2.73
CA ALA A 173 -4.42 12.95 -1.43
C ALA A 173 -5.19 11.87 -0.67
N LEU A 174 -6.09 11.14 -1.34
CA LEU A 174 -6.81 10.02 -0.73
C LEU A 174 -5.84 8.99 -0.14
N PHE A 175 -4.91 8.47 -0.94
CA PHE A 175 -3.97 7.46 -0.44
C PHE A 175 -3.02 8.01 0.63
N ALA A 176 -2.64 9.28 0.55
CA ALA A 176 -1.87 9.93 1.61
C ALA A 176 -2.68 10.06 2.91
N ALA A 177 -3.98 10.38 2.83
CA ALA A 177 -4.89 10.44 3.98
C ALA A 177 -5.06 9.06 4.62
N LEU A 178 -5.22 8.01 3.81
CA LEU A 178 -5.30 6.63 4.31
C LEU A 178 -3.99 6.20 5.00
N ALA A 179 -2.83 6.60 4.47
CA ALA A 179 -1.54 6.38 5.12
C ALA A 179 -1.44 7.14 6.47
N LEU A 180 -1.88 8.40 6.50
CA LEU A 180 -1.98 9.22 7.71
C LEU A 180 -2.86 8.56 8.77
N MET A 181 -4.03 8.04 8.36
CA MET A 181 -4.96 7.31 9.21
C MET A 181 -4.50 5.88 9.56
N THR A 182 -3.33 5.45 9.09
CA THR A 182 -2.70 4.17 9.45
C THR A 182 -1.61 4.33 10.51
N LYS A 183 -0.72 5.32 10.35
CA LYS A 183 0.46 5.45 11.23
C LYS A 183 0.82 6.91 11.57
N GLY A 184 -0.08 7.86 11.33
CA GLY A 184 0.07 9.25 11.71
C GLY A 184 0.94 10.09 10.77
N LEU A 185 1.22 11.32 11.19
CA LEU A 185 1.75 12.40 10.35
C LEU A 185 3.10 12.10 9.70
N PHE A 186 3.93 11.27 10.34
CA PHE A 186 5.22 10.84 9.81
C PHE A 186 5.12 10.22 8.41
N THR A 187 3.99 9.59 8.08
CA THR A 187 3.76 8.99 6.77
C THR A 187 3.81 10.01 5.63
N LEU A 188 3.37 11.26 5.85
CA LEU A 188 3.43 12.32 4.86
C LEU A 188 4.88 12.75 4.57
N VAL A 189 5.74 12.71 5.59
CA VAL A 189 7.18 12.96 5.42
C VAL A 189 7.78 11.92 4.49
N THR A 190 7.44 10.64 4.69
CA THR A 190 7.92 9.55 3.82
C THR A 190 7.49 9.76 2.36
N ILE A 191 6.21 10.03 2.12
CA ILE A 191 5.69 10.23 0.74
C ILE A 191 6.31 11.49 0.11
N ALA A 192 6.38 12.60 0.83
CA ALA A 192 6.86 13.88 0.30
C ALA A 192 8.38 13.93 0.11
N SER A 193 9.16 13.22 0.93
CA SER A 193 10.63 13.30 0.93
C SER A 193 11.26 13.06 -0.45
N GLY A 194 10.78 12.07 -1.20
CA GLY A 194 11.27 11.79 -2.55
C GLY A 194 11.07 12.95 -3.52
N PHE A 195 9.91 13.62 -3.45
CA PHE A 195 9.60 14.79 -4.29
C PHE A 195 10.40 16.02 -3.88
N VAL A 196 10.56 16.24 -2.57
CA VAL A 196 11.39 17.34 -2.05
C VAL A 196 12.83 17.19 -2.57
N VAL A 197 13.43 16.01 -2.42
CA VAL A 197 14.78 15.73 -2.93
C VAL A 197 14.84 15.92 -4.46
N LEU A 198 13.86 15.40 -5.19
CA LEU A 198 13.78 15.54 -6.64
C LEU A 198 13.75 17.00 -7.08
N TRP A 199 12.93 17.83 -6.45
CA TRP A 199 12.81 19.26 -6.77
C TRP A 199 14.05 20.06 -6.39
N LEU A 200 14.69 19.73 -5.26
CA LEU A 200 15.95 20.34 -4.84
C LEU A 200 17.05 20.05 -5.88
N VAL A 201 17.24 18.77 -6.25
CA VAL A 201 18.27 18.35 -7.20
C VAL A 201 18.03 18.94 -8.59
N GLN A 202 16.78 18.94 -9.05
CA GLN A 202 16.41 19.48 -10.36
C GLN A 202 16.20 21.01 -10.36
N ARG A 203 16.43 21.67 -9.22
CA ARG A 203 16.25 23.13 -9.05
C ARG A 203 14.84 23.62 -9.44
N ARG A 204 13.81 22.80 -9.21
CA ARG A 204 12.39 23.10 -9.49
C ARG A 204 11.71 23.81 -8.32
N TRP A 205 12.26 24.96 -7.92
CA TRP A 205 11.82 25.70 -6.73
C TRP A 205 10.36 26.17 -6.76
N ALA A 206 9.81 26.41 -7.95
CA ALA A 206 8.42 26.83 -8.12
C ALA A 206 7.42 25.78 -7.58
N ASN A 207 7.80 24.50 -7.57
CA ASN A 207 6.92 23.43 -7.08
C ASN A 207 6.61 23.56 -5.58
N PHE A 208 7.52 24.12 -4.76
CA PHE A 208 7.25 24.32 -3.32
C PHE A 208 6.10 25.31 -3.05
N TRP A 209 5.86 26.24 -3.98
CA TRP A 209 4.84 27.28 -3.84
C TRP A 209 3.63 27.06 -4.74
N HIS A 210 3.62 25.98 -5.53
CA HIS A 210 2.53 25.72 -6.45
C HIS A 210 1.30 25.26 -5.68
N TRP A 211 0.16 25.92 -5.91
CA TRP A 211 -1.12 25.71 -5.19
C TRP A 211 -1.59 24.25 -5.12
N ARG A 212 -1.17 23.40 -6.06
CA ARG A 212 -1.61 22.01 -6.18
C ARG A 212 -1.09 21.14 -5.04
N TRP A 213 0.11 21.44 -4.53
CA TRP A 213 0.70 20.72 -3.40
C TRP A 213 0.08 21.16 -2.08
N TRP A 214 -0.25 22.45 -1.94
CA TRP A 214 -1.01 22.95 -0.80
C TRP A 214 -2.43 22.40 -0.77
N LEU A 215 -3.09 22.30 -1.92
CA LEU A 215 -4.40 21.65 -2.02
C LEU A 215 -4.29 20.14 -1.74
N ALA A 216 -3.26 19.47 -2.25
CA ALA A 216 -3.04 18.05 -1.94
C ALA A 216 -2.88 17.82 -0.44
N LEU A 217 -2.10 18.67 0.25
CA LEU A 217 -1.92 18.63 1.69
C LEU A 217 -3.22 18.94 2.45
N LEU A 218 -4.02 19.90 2.00
CA LEU A 218 -5.30 20.23 2.61
C LEU A 218 -6.33 19.09 2.50
N LEU A 219 -6.27 18.31 1.42
CA LEU A 219 -7.16 17.18 1.18
C LEU A 219 -6.66 15.86 1.80
N THR A 220 -5.47 15.87 2.39
CA THR A 220 -4.82 14.71 3.01
C THR A 220 -5.11 14.69 4.51
#